data_AF-A0A4V1UAV9-F1
#
_entry.id   AF-A0A4V1UAV9-F1
#
_cell.length_a   1.000
_cell.length_b   1.000
_cell.length_c   1.000
_cell.angle_alpha   90.00
_cell.angle_beta   90.00
_cell.angle_gamma   90.00
#
_symmetry.space_group_name_H-M   'P 1'
#
loop_
_entity.id
_entity.type
_entity.pdbx_description
1 polymer ?
#
loop_
_entity_poly.entity_id
_entity_poly.type
_entity_poly.pdbx_seq_one_letter_code
_entity_poly.pdbx_strand_id
1 'polypeptide(L)'
;FETVNGGTIFLDEIGEMPLGTQARLLRVLETGEYIRVGSSKVQKTDVRVIAATNKELLEYTQNGRFREDLYYRLNTVPIRVPALRDRKDDIILLFRKFATDFADRYKTTSVQLSDEARNVLVNYGWPGNVRELKNIAEQISVLSKDKNISADQLRSFLPENQYSRLPVLANGAGVVSQTEFANEREILYKLFFDMKKDVNELKKMFFDLLQTPGVPQRAPVFASDNGGIKEMSLTGNSAPAFASNSPVILHKGNDEGAIHHHEDVEESLSIVDKEKELIIKALKKHRGRRRDASLDLGISERTLYRKLKEYDIEDL
;
A
#
# COMPACT_ATOMS: atom_id res chain seq x y z
N PHE A 1 -21.30 28.63 -10.43
CA PHE A 1 -21.18 30.09 -10.56
C PHE A 1 -22.53 30.73 -10.73
N GLU A 2 -23.33 30.35 -11.74
CA GLU A 2 -24.68 30.90 -11.97
C GLU A 2 -25.61 30.93 -10.74
N THR A 3 -25.74 29.81 -10.04
CA THR A 3 -26.64 29.68 -8.88
C THR A 3 -26.24 30.56 -7.69
N VAL A 4 -25.01 31.09 -7.68
CA VAL A 4 -24.40 31.75 -6.52
C VAL A 4 -24.04 33.21 -6.83
N ASN A 5 -24.59 33.79 -7.90
CA ASN A 5 -24.32 35.19 -8.25
C ASN A 5 -24.77 36.14 -7.13
N GLY A 6 -23.87 37.02 -6.68
CA GLY A 6 -24.03 37.87 -5.50
C GLY A 6 -23.80 37.16 -4.15
N GLY A 7 -23.36 35.90 -4.17
CA GLY A 7 -23.19 35.04 -3.01
C GLY A 7 -21.74 34.65 -2.71
N THR A 8 -21.58 33.59 -1.91
CA THR A 8 -20.27 33.03 -1.54
C THR A 8 -20.16 31.57 -1.99
N ILE A 9 -19.05 31.21 -2.63
CA ILE A 9 -18.69 29.85 -3.02
C ILE A 9 -17.61 29.35 -2.07
N PHE A 10 -17.84 28.17 -1.49
CA PHE A 10 -16.84 27.42 -0.75
C PHE A 10 -16.26 26.30 -1.63
N LEU A 11 -14.94 26.27 -1.77
CA LEU A 11 -14.19 25.26 -2.52
C LEU A 11 -13.32 24.48 -1.54
N ASP A 12 -13.70 23.23 -1.26
CA ASP A 12 -12.86 22.34 -0.46
C ASP A 12 -11.82 21.63 -1.34
N GLU A 13 -10.71 21.23 -0.72
CA GLU A 13 -9.63 20.47 -1.36
C GLU A 13 -9.10 21.08 -2.67
N ILE A 14 -8.95 22.42 -2.73
CA ILE A 14 -8.59 23.13 -3.98
C ILE A 14 -7.26 22.65 -4.60
N GLY A 15 -6.35 22.13 -3.77
CA GLY A 15 -5.06 21.59 -4.21
C GLY A 15 -5.15 20.31 -5.05
N GLU A 16 -6.29 19.61 -5.05
CA GLU A 16 -6.52 18.41 -5.90
C GLU A 16 -7.13 18.75 -7.26
N MET A 17 -7.44 20.01 -7.52
CA MET A 17 -8.11 20.42 -8.73
C MET A 17 -7.21 20.27 -9.97
N PRO A 18 -7.68 19.68 -11.09
CA PRO A 18 -6.89 19.59 -12.32
C PRO A 18 -6.50 20.97 -12.88
N LEU A 19 -5.32 21.08 -13.51
CA LEU A 19 -4.79 22.33 -14.07
C LEU A 19 -5.77 23.06 -15.01
N GLY A 20 -6.52 22.31 -15.83
CA GLY A 20 -7.53 22.90 -16.73
C GLY A 20 -8.70 23.55 -15.99
N THR A 21 -9.06 23.03 -14.82
CA THR A 21 -10.09 23.63 -13.96
C THR A 21 -9.52 24.80 -13.15
N GLN A 22 -8.23 24.76 -12.78
CA GLN A 22 -7.52 25.90 -12.20
C GLN A 22 -7.55 27.13 -13.12
N ALA A 23 -7.28 26.95 -14.42
CA ALA A 23 -7.37 28.04 -15.39
C ALA A 23 -8.79 28.65 -15.50
N ARG A 24 -9.83 27.79 -15.42
CA ARG A 24 -11.22 28.25 -15.40
C ARG A 24 -11.56 29.03 -14.14
N LEU A 25 -11.11 28.58 -12.98
CA LEU A 25 -11.31 29.28 -11.72
C LEU A 25 -10.58 30.63 -11.70
N LEU A 26 -9.33 30.66 -12.19
CA LEU A 26 -8.56 31.90 -12.31
C LEU A 26 -9.32 32.95 -13.13
N ARG A 27 -9.86 32.56 -14.30
CA ARG A 27 -10.67 33.47 -15.13
C ARG A 27 -11.85 34.07 -14.35
N VAL A 28 -12.54 33.26 -13.54
CA VAL A 28 -13.64 33.75 -12.70
C VAL A 28 -13.13 34.72 -11.64
N LEU A 29 -11.99 34.43 -11.00
CA LEU A 29 -11.42 35.28 -9.95
C LEU A 29 -10.83 36.61 -10.47
N GLU A 30 -10.39 36.64 -11.72
CA GLU A 30 -9.79 37.82 -12.36
C GLU A 30 -10.85 38.70 -13.04
N THR A 31 -11.67 38.12 -13.92
CA THR A 31 -12.59 38.89 -14.76
C THR A 31 -14.06 38.79 -14.34
N GLY A 32 -14.38 37.90 -13.39
CA GLY A 32 -15.77 37.61 -13.03
C GLY A 32 -16.53 36.89 -14.15
N GLU A 33 -15.83 36.33 -15.14
CA GLU A 33 -16.46 35.69 -16.31
C GLU A 33 -16.29 34.18 -16.31
N TYR A 34 -17.34 33.48 -16.72
CA TYR A 34 -17.30 32.04 -16.96
C TYR A 34 -18.08 31.67 -18.23
N ILE A 35 -17.85 30.45 -18.70
CA ILE A 35 -18.56 29.85 -19.84
C ILE A 35 -19.12 28.53 -19.37
N ARG A 36 -20.41 28.26 -19.68
CA ARG A 36 -21.01 26.94 -19.40
C ARG A 36 -20.37 25.87 -20.27
N VAL A 37 -20.25 24.65 -19.75
CA VAL A 37 -19.74 23.52 -20.54
C VAL A 37 -20.59 23.35 -21.81
N GLY A 38 -19.95 23.32 -22.97
CA GLY A 38 -20.62 23.22 -24.27
C GLY A 38 -21.23 24.53 -24.80
N SER A 39 -21.12 25.64 -24.07
CA SER A 39 -21.52 26.97 -24.55
C SER A 39 -20.33 27.75 -25.07
N SER A 40 -20.57 28.69 -25.98
CA SER A 40 -19.61 29.72 -26.40
C SER A 40 -19.93 31.10 -25.80
N LYS A 41 -21.06 31.22 -25.08
CA LYS A 41 -21.50 32.49 -24.50
C LYS A 41 -20.79 32.72 -23.16
N VAL A 42 -20.11 33.86 -23.07
CA VAL A 42 -19.52 34.35 -21.83
C VAL A 42 -20.62 34.91 -20.93
N GLN A 43 -20.59 34.54 -19.66
CA GLN A 43 -21.51 35.02 -18.62
C GLN A 43 -20.70 35.66 -17.50
N LYS A 44 -21.24 36.72 -16.89
CA LYS A 44 -20.63 37.43 -15.76
C LYS A 44 -21.25 36.98 -14.45
N THR A 45 -20.44 36.94 -13.41
CA THR A 45 -20.86 36.63 -12.04
C THR A 45 -20.02 37.45 -11.06
N ASP A 46 -20.66 37.85 -9.97
CA ASP A 46 -19.99 38.39 -8.80
C ASP A 46 -20.09 37.35 -7.67
N VAL A 47 -18.96 36.82 -7.21
CA VAL A 47 -18.92 35.77 -6.18
C VAL A 47 -17.76 35.98 -5.25
N ARG A 48 -18.02 35.88 -3.94
CA ARG A 48 -16.96 35.73 -2.95
C ARG A 48 -16.49 34.28 -2.95
N VAL A 49 -15.18 34.05 -3.08
CA VAL A 49 -14.61 32.69 -3.05
C VAL A 49 -13.89 32.46 -1.72
N ILE A 50 -14.21 31.35 -1.07
CA ILE A 50 -13.49 30.83 0.09
C ILE A 50 -12.96 29.45 -0.32
N ALA A 51 -11.65 29.27 -0.26
CA ALA A 51 -11.00 28.00 -0.59
C ALA A 51 -10.37 27.38 0.65
N ALA A 52 -10.41 26.05 0.71
CA ALA A 52 -9.75 25.25 1.74
C ALA A 52 -8.88 24.16 1.11
N THR A 53 -7.82 23.78 1.81
CA THR A 53 -6.95 22.67 1.43
C THR A 53 -6.19 22.15 2.64
N ASN A 54 -5.88 20.86 2.62
CA ASN A 54 -5.02 20.18 3.58
C ASN A 54 -3.55 20.05 3.09
N LYS A 55 -3.24 20.58 1.90
CA LYS A 55 -1.92 20.50 1.26
C LYS A 55 -1.22 21.86 1.32
N GLU A 56 0.11 21.85 1.30
CA GLU A 56 0.88 23.07 1.10
C GLU A 56 0.84 23.47 -0.39
N LEU A 57 0.08 24.52 -0.71
CA LEU A 57 -0.06 24.98 -2.10
C LEU A 57 1.24 25.52 -2.70
N LEU A 58 2.11 26.15 -1.92
CA LEU A 58 3.40 26.65 -2.37
C LEU A 58 4.29 25.51 -2.86
N GLU A 59 4.35 24.39 -2.13
CA GLU A 59 5.06 23.19 -2.59
C GLU A 59 4.45 22.64 -3.90
N TYR A 60 3.11 22.66 -4.01
CA TYR A 60 2.41 22.21 -5.21
C TYR A 60 2.65 23.11 -6.42
N THR A 61 2.87 24.41 -6.20
CA THR A 61 3.27 25.33 -7.28
C THR A 61 4.67 25.02 -7.80
N GLN A 62 5.62 24.75 -6.91
CA GLN A 62 7.00 24.39 -7.28
C GLN A 62 7.06 23.09 -8.08
N ASN A 63 6.19 22.13 -7.74
CA ASN A 63 6.08 20.85 -8.43
C ASN A 63 5.20 20.88 -9.70
N GLY A 64 4.73 22.06 -10.13
CA GLY A 64 3.88 22.22 -11.33
C GLY A 64 2.48 21.59 -11.22
N ARG A 65 2.06 21.20 -10.02
CA ARG A 65 0.74 20.59 -9.73
C ARG A 65 -0.34 21.64 -9.49
N PHE A 66 0.07 22.85 -9.12
CA PHE A 66 -0.80 23.99 -8.92
C PHE A 66 -0.26 25.21 -9.64
N ARG A 67 -1.12 26.02 -10.23
CA ARG A 67 -0.68 27.23 -10.93
C ARG A 67 -0.32 28.33 -9.94
N GLU A 68 0.83 28.95 -10.17
CA GLU A 68 1.34 30.04 -9.35
C GLU A 68 0.40 31.27 -9.36
N ASP A 69 -0.17 31.60 -10.53
CA ASP A 69 -1.12 32.71 -10.69
C ASP A 69 -2.36 32.56 -9.79
N LEU A 70 -2.95 31.35 -9.76
CA LEU A 70 -4.09 31.03 -8.91
C LEU A 70 -3.70 31.05 -7.43
N TYR A 71 -2.50 30.60 -7.08
CA TYR A 71 -2.03 30.63 -5.69
C TYR A 71 -2.01 32.05 -5.13
N TYR A 72 -1.39 33.00 -5.83
CA TYR A 72 -1.35 34.38 -5.36
C TYR A 72 -2.73 35.03 -5.29
N ARG A 73 -3.65 34.65 -6.19
CA ARG A 73 -5.03 35.17 -6.15
C ARG A 73 -5.82 34.64 -4.96
N LEU A 74 -5.65 33.36 -4.62
CA LEU A 74 -6.33 32.74 -3.47
C LEU A 74 -5.70 33.12 -2.14
N ASN A 75 -4.37 33.28 -2.08
CA ASN A 75 -3.61 33.55 -0.86
C ASN A 75 -3.62 35.05 -0.46
N THR A 76 -4.75 35.73 -0.63
CA THR A 76 -4.90 37.14 -0.23
C THR A 76 -5.08 37.27 1.30
N VAL A 77 -5.88 36.38 1.89
CA VAL A 77 -6.14 36.35 3.35
C VAL A 77 -6.05 34.90 3.83
N PRO A 78 -4.85 34.42 4.21
CA PRO A 78 -4.69 33.06 4.71
C PRO A 78 -5.25 32.90 6.12
N ILE A 79 -6.04 31.84 6.32
CA ILE A 79 -6.54 31.42 7.64
C ILE A 79 -6.02 30.02 7.93
N ARG A 80 -5.14 29.88 8.92
CA ARG A 80 -4.62 28.59 9.39
C ARG A 80 -5.55 28.06 10.48
N VAL A 81 -6.14 26.88 10.25
CA VAL A 81 -6.97 26.21 11.26
C VAL A 81 -6.08 25.29 12.12
N PRO A 82 -6.01 25.49 13.44
CA PRO A 82 -5.16 24.66 14.31
C PRO A 82 -5.68 23.23 14.41
N ALA A 83 -4.76 22.28 14.57
CA ALA A 83 -5.12 20.90 14.85
C ALA A 83 -5.71 20.78 16.26
N LEU A 84 -6.50 19.74 16.50
CA LEU A 84 -7.16 19.52 17.78
C LEU A 84 -6.16 19.34 18.94
N ARG A 85 -4.98 18.78 18.65
CA ARG A 85 -3.86 18.62 19.61
C ARG A 85 -3.30 19.96 20.13
N ASP A 86 -3.47 21.04 19.36
CA ASP A 86 -2.97 22.38 19.70
C ASP A 86 -3.99 23.17 20.54
N ARG A 87 -5.24 22.69 20.61
CA ARG A 87 -6.37 23.27 21.36
C ARG A 87 -7.00 22.23 22.29
N LYS A 88 -6.22 21.79 23.27
CA LYS A 88 -6.59 20.70 24.18
C LYS A 88 -7.87 20.95 24.99
N ASP A 89 -8.10 22.21 25.39
CA ASP A 89 -9.26 22.59 26.20
C ASP A 89 -10.59 22.39 25.45
N ASP A 90 -10.57 22.53 24.11
CA ASP A 90 -11.74 22.34 23.27
C ASP A 90 -12.15 20.86 23.16
N ILE A 91 -11.22 19.92 23.35
CA ILE A 91 -11.46 18.48 23.15
C ILE A 91 -12.60 18.00 24.06
N ILE A 92 -12.56 18.38 25.34
CA ILE A 92 -13.54 17.94 26.33
C ILE A 92 -14.92 18.54 26.02
N LEU A 93 -14.97 19.82 25.65
CA LEU A 93 -16.20 20.52 25.31
C LEU A 93 -16.84 19.95 24.04
N LEU A 94 -16.04 19.73 23.00
CA LEU A 94 -16.48 19.12 21.75
C LEU A 94 -17.00 17.71 21.98
N PHE A 95 -16.29 16.89 22.75
CA PHE A 95 -16.74 15.54 23.08
C PHE A 95 -18.09 15.55 23.79
N ARG A 96 -18.24 16.39 24.82
CA ARG A 96 -19.51 16.53 25.56
C ARG A 96 -20.66 16.92 24.63
N LYS A 97 -20.41 17.88 23.74
CA LYS A 97 -21.38 18.33 22.74
C LYS A 97 -21.80 17.17 21.82
N PHE A 98 -20.84 16.42 21.29
CA PHE A 98 -21.16 15.26 20.43
C PHE A 98 -21.90 14.16 21.20
N ALA A 99 -21.48 13.84 22.42
CA ALA A 99 -22.17 12.86 23.26
C ALA A 99 -23.63 13.25 23.52
N THR A 100 -23.90 14.54 23.75
CA THR A 100 -25.26 15.06 23.92
C THR A 100 -26.06 14.99 22.62
N ASP A 101 -25.50 15.43 21.49
CA ASP A 101 -26.16 15.35 20.18
C ASP A 101 -26.54 13.90 19.81
N PHE A 102 -25.69 12.93 20.14
CA PHE A 102 -25.95 11.51 19.88
C PHE A 102 -26.95 10.93 20.88
N ALA A 103 -26.89 11.34 22.15
CA ALA A 103 -27.89 10.97 23.15
C ALA A 103 -29.31 11.32 22.67
N ASP A 104 -29.48 12.56 22.19
CA ASP A 104 -30.76 13.04 21.67
C ASP A 104 -31.18 12.30 20.41
N ARG A 105 -30.24 12.08 19.48
CA ARG A 105 -30.51 11.36 18.21
C ARG A 105 -30.95 9.92 18.43
N TYR A 106 -30.28 9.20 19.33
CA TYR A 106 -30.55 7.79 19.62
C TYR A 106 -31.51 7.58 20.79
N LYS A 107 -32.08 8.66 21.35
CA LYS A 107 -32.98 8.64 22.52
C LYS A 107 -32.38 7.85 23.68
N THR A 108 -31.10 8.06 23.95
CA THR A 108 -30.37 7.42 25.04
C THR A 108 -29.81 8.46 25.99
N THR A 109 -29.35 8.05 27.16
CA THR A 109 -28.69 8.95 28.10
C THR A 109 -27.32 9.36 27.57
N SER A 110 -26.97 10.64 27.72
CA SER A 110 -25.65 11.15 27.37
C SER A 110 -24.55 10.43 28.14
N VAL A 111 -23.50 10.08 27.41
CA VAL A 111 -22.28 9.54 27.96
C VAL A 111 -21.54 10.62 28.74
N GLN A 112 -21.01 10.27 29.90
CA GLN A 112 -20.13 11.09 30.72
C GLN A 112 -18.75 10.42 30.84
N LEU A 113 -17.70 11.23 30.82
CA LEU A 113 -16.33 10.77 31.02
C LEU A 113 -15.91 10.97 32.47
N SER A 114 -15.29 9.94 33.06
CA SER A 114 -14.54 10.08 34.31
C SER A 114 -13.34 11.01 34.12
N ASP A 115 -12.77 11.53 35.20
CA ASP A 115 -11.64 12.45 35.12
C ASP A 115 -10.39 11.77 34.54
N GLU A 116 -10.19 10.48 34.79
CA GLU A 116 -9.13 9.68 34.18
C GLU A 116 -9.34 9.54 32.67
N ALA A 117 -10.58 9.31 32.24
CA ALA A 117 -10.92 9.21 30.82
C ALA A 117 -10.71 10.54 30.08
N ARG A 118 -11.00 11.69 30.73
CA ARG A 118 -10.71 13.02 30.17
C ARG A 118 -9.22 13.21 29.91
N ASN A 119 -8.37 12.78 30.85
CA ASN A 119 -6.92 12.87 30.69
C ASN A 119 -6.41 12.02 29.52
N VAL A 120 -6.97 10.82 29.31
CA VAL A 120 -6.65 9.98 28.14
C VAL A 120 -7.06 10.69 26.84
N LEU A 121 -8.27 11.27 26.81
CA LEU A 121 -8.80 11.96 25.65
C LEU A 121 -7.94 13.18 25.25
N VAL A 122 -7.49 13.97 26.22
CA VAL A 122 -6.66 15.17 26.01
C VAL A 122 -5.25 14.83 25.54
N ASN A 123 -4.69 13.71 26.01
CA ASN A 123 -3.34 13.29 25.67
C ASN A 123 -3.26 12.49 24.36
N TYR A 124 -4.39 12.12 23.78
CA TYR A 124 -4.45 11.47 22.49
C TYR A 124 -4.05 12.43 21.34
N GLY A 125 -3.38 11.91 20.31
CA GLY A 125 -2.80 12.73 19.24
C GLY A 125 -3.79 13.28 18.21
N TRP A 126 -5.00 12.71 18.15
CA TRP A 126 -6.09 13.07 17.21
C TRP A 126 -5.63 13.25 15.75
N PRO A 127 -5.07 12.22 15.09
CA PRO A 127 -4.69 12.31 13.67
C PRO A 127 -5.87 12.72 12.76
N GLY A 128 -7.10 12.28 13.06
CA GLY A 128 -8.31 12.65 12.33
C GLY A 128 -9.05 13.87 12.88
N ASN A 129 -8.45 14.61 13.84
CA ASN A 129 -9.02 15.79 14.48
C ASN A 129 -10.49 15.59 14.90
N VAL A 130 -11.35 16.57 14.59
CA VAL A 130 -12.77 16.61 14.98
C VAL A 130 -13.57 15.45 14.37
N ARG A 131 -13.19 14.96 13.17
CA ARG A 131 -13.88 13.82 12.54
C ARG A 131 -13.70 12.56 13.36
N GLU A 132 -12.47 12.28 13.77
CA GLU A 132 -12.14 11.14 14.63
C GLU A 132 -12.80 11.29 16.01
N LEU A 133 -12.67 12.45 16.66
CA LEU A 133 -13.31 12.71 17.96
C LEU A 133 -14.82 12.46 17.93
N LYS A 134 -15.49 12.93 16.87
CA LYS A 134 -16.93 12.72 16.68
C LYS A 134 -17.25 11.23 16.50
N ASN A 135 -16.49 10.51 15.68
CA ASN A 135 -16.71 9.08 15.45
C ASN A 135 -16.53 8.27 16.74
N ILE A 136 -15.50 8.58 17.54
CA ILE A 136 -15.28 7.94 18.84
C ILE A 136 -16.42 8.25 19.81
N ALA A 137 -16.87 9.51 19.88
CA ALA A 137 -18.02 9.88 20.71
C ALA A 137 -19.31 9.15 20.28
N GLU A 138 -19.52 8.96 18.98
CA GLU A 138 -20.64 8.20 18.43
C GLU A 138 -20.56 6.72 18.83
N GLN A 139 -19.40 6.09 18.60
CA GLN A 139 -19.16 4.69 18.94
C GLN A 139 -19.38 4.42 20.43
N ILE A 140 -18.83 5.27 21.30
CA ILE A 140 -19.02 5.15 22.75
C ILE A 140 -20.51 5.29 23.11
N SER A 141 -21.22 6.24 22.49
CA SER A 141 -22.64 6.46 22.75
C SER A 141 -23.53 5.28 22.37
N VAL A 142 -23.17 4.55 21.31
CA VAL A 142 -23.93 3.41 20.77
C VAL A 142 -23.54 2.09 21.42
N LEU A 143 -22.24 1.84 21.64
CA LEU A 143 -21.71 0.55 22.05
C LEU A 143 -21.58 0.39 23.58
N SER A 144 -21.50 1.49 24.32
CA SER A 144 -21.32 1.43 25.77
C SER A 144 -22.62 1.06 26.47
N LYS A 145 -22.57 -0.02 27.26
CA LYS A 145 -23.67 -0.41 28.15
C LYS A 145 -23.81 0.60 29.29
N ASP A 146 -22.68 1.02 29.85
CA ASP A 146 -22.60 2.00 30.93
C ASP A 146 -22.49 3.42 30.38
N LYS A 147 -23.05 4.38 31.12
CA LYS A 147 -23.05 5.80 30.73
C LYS A 147 -21.90 6.60 31.34
N ASN A 148 -21.23 6.06 32.35
CA ASN A 148 -20.00 6.60 32.90
C ASN A 148 -18.82 5.80 32.36
N ILE A 149 -18.01 6.43 31.52
CA ILE A 149 -16.91 5.76 30.83
C ILE A 149 -15.61 5.98 31.60
N SER A 150 -14.97 4.86 31.94
CA SER A 150 -13.65 4.82 32.56
C SER A 150 -12.54 4.93 31.52
N ALA A 151 -11.31 5.18 31.98
CA ALA A 151 -10.15 5.28 31.10
C ALA A 151 -9.88 4.00 30.30
N ASP A 152 -10.07 2.82 30.89
CA ASP A 152 -9.80 1.54 30.21
C ASP A 152 -10.83 1.24 29.13
N GLN A 153 -12.11 1.55 29.40
CA GLN A 153 -13.16 1.48 28.40
C GLN A 153 -12.91 2.47 27.27
N LEU A 154 -12.49 3.70 27.56
CA LEU A 154 -12.17 4.67 26.51
C LEU A 154 -11.00 4.19 25.63
N ARG A 155 -9.96 3.59 26.23
CA ARG A 155 -8.80 3.06 25.51
C ARG A 155 -9.15 1.93 24.54
N SER A 156 -10.18 1.13 24.81
CA SER A 156 -10.60 0.08 23.88
C SER A 156 -11.29 0.61 22.63
N PHE A 157 -11.86 1.82 22.69
CA PHE A 157 -12.43 2.50 21.53
C PHE A 157 -11.39 3.32 20.75
N LEU A 158 -10.35 3.80 21.43
CA LEU A 158 -9.27 4.52 20.78
C LEU A 158 -8.42 3.54 19.94
N PRO A 159 -8.13 3.86 18.67
CA PRO A 159 -7.18 3.08 17.89
C PRO A 159 -5.85 2.99 18.64
N GLU A 160 -5.25 1.80 18.68
CA GLU A 160 -3.87 1.59 19.15
C GLU A 160 -2.93 2.37 18.24
N ASN A 161 -2.72 3.64 18.55
CA ASN A 161 -1.77 4.47 17.83
C ASN A 161 -0.37 4.01 18.21
N GLN A 162 0.23 3.16 17.39
CA GLN A 162 1.63 2.76 17.39
C GLN A 162 2.60 3.93 17.10
N TYR A 163 2.19 5.18 17.27
CA TYR A 163 3.10 6.32 17.28
C TYR A 163 3.74 6.42 18.67
N SER A 164 4.59 5.45 18.99
CA SER A 164 5.51 5.55 20.10
C SER A 164 6.41 6.76 19.85
N ARG A 165 6.08 7.90 20.46
CA ARG A 165 6.94 9.10 20.50
C ARG A 165 7.99 9.00 21.61
N LEU A 166 8.29 7.79 22.08
CA LEU A 166 9.37 7.60 23.04
C LEU A 166 10.67 7.93 22.29
N PRO A 167 11.41 8.97 22.71
CA PRO A 167 12.72 9.22 22.16
C PRO A 167 13.58 7.99 22.48
N VAL A 168 14.00 7.28 21.45
CA VAL A 168 15.11 6.33 21.57
C VAL A 168 16.33 7.16 21.97
N LEU A 169 17.02 6.75 23.04
CA LEU A 169 18.28 7.35 23.44
C LEU A 169 19.27 7.17 22.29
N ALA A 170 19.44 8.22 21.49
CA ALA A 170 20.51 8.32 20.51
C ALA A 170 21.81 8.51 21.30
N ASN A 171 22.60 7.44 21.41
CA ASN A 171 24.00 7.60 21.80
C ASN A 171 24.65 8.60 20.83
N GLY A 172 25.31 9.61 21.41
CA GLY A 172 25.71 10.83 20.73
C GLY A 172 26.57 10.63 19.48
N ALA A 173 26.03 11.08 18.35
CA ALA A 173 26.67 11.88 17.31
C ALA A 173 25.58 12.18 16.29
N GLY A 174 25.38 13.45 15.94
CA GLY A 174 24.40 13.82 14.92
C GLY A 174 24.70 13.12 13.60
N VAL A 175 23.72 12.39 13.07
CA VAL A 175 23.36 12.19 11.67
C VAL A 175 22.13 11.26 11.68
N VAL A 176 21.05 11.73 11.08
CA VAL A 176 19.84 10.96 10.81
C VAL A 176 20.23 9.69 10.02
N SER A 177 19.87 8.52 10.55
CA SER A 177 19.77 7.22 9.86
C SER A 177 20.93 6.90 8.88
N GLN A 178 22.18 6.98 9.34
CA GLN A 178 23.27 6.30 8.63
C GLN A 178 23.30 4.81 8.94
N THR A 179 22.81 4.34 10.10
CA THR A 179 22.90 2.93 10.49
C THR A 179 21.84 2.05 9.83
N GLU A 180 20.62 2.53 9.60
CA GLU A 180 19.63 1.80 8.79
C GLU A 180 20.05 1.76 7.32
N PHE A 181 20.47 2.90 6.74
CA PHE A 181 21.05 2.94 5.40
C PHE A 181 22.41 2.24 5.28
N ALA A 182 23.20 2.13 6.35
CA ALA A 182 24.48 1.40 6.36
C ALA A 182 24.23 -0.09 6.52
N ASN A 183 23.27 -0.50 7.35
CA ASN A 183 22.87 -1.90 7.45
C ASN A 183 22.25 -2.35 6.13
N GLU A 184 21.37 -1.56 5.51
CA GLU A 184 20.83 -1.86 4.18
C GLU A 184 21.92 -1.87 3.10
N ARG A 185 22.87 -0.92 3.13
CA ARG A 185 24.02 -0.91 2.21
C ARG A 185 24.96 -2.08 2.45
N GLU A 186 25.23 -2.48 3.68
CA GLU A 186 26.06 -3.63 4.02
C GLU A 186 25.39 -4.94 3.58
N ILE A 187 24.07 -5.05 3.74
CA ILE A 187 23.28 -6.18 3.21
C ILE A 187 23.35 -6.21 1.68
N LEU A 188 23.18 -5.07 1.01
CA LEU A 188 23.31 -4.95 -0.45
C LEU A 188 24.73 -5.25 -0.94
N TYR A 189 25.76 -4.72 -0.28
CA TYR A 189 27.16 -4.99 -0.64
C TYR A 189 27.53 -6.45 -0.42
N LYS A 190 27.03 -7.07 0.66
CA LYS A 190 27.19 -8.50 0.90
C LYS A 190 26.49 -9.32 -0.18
N LEU A 191 25.26 -8.96 -0.56
CA LEU A 191 24.53 -9.62 -1.65
C LEU A 191 25.26 -9.49 -2.99
N PHE A 192 25.76 -8.31 -3.34
CA PHE A 192 26.53 -8.11 -4.57
C PHE A 192 27.88 -8.82 -4.53
N PHE A 193 28.51 -8.92 -3.37
CA PHE A 193 29.76 -9.64 -3.21
C PHE A 193 29.55 -11.15 -3.34
N ASP A 194 28.49 -11.69 -2.75
CA ASP A 194 28.08 -13.08 -2.88
C ASP A 194 27.69 -13.39 -4.34
N MET A 195 26.90 -12.53 -5.00
CA MET A 195 26.62 -12.68 -6.44
C MET A 195 27.88 -12.61 -7.30
N LYS A 196 28.83 -11.73 -6.98
CA LYS A 196 30.11 -11.65 -7.70
C LYS A 196 30.94 -12.92 -7.49
N LYS A 197 30.91 -13.49 -6.29
CA LYS A 197 31.56 -14.78 -6.00
C LYS A 197 30.90 -15.90 -6.78
N ASP A 198 29.57 -15.96 -6.80
CA ASP A 198 28.80 -16.96 -7.55
C ASP A 198 29.07 -16.84 -9.05
N VAL A 199 29.08 -15.63 -9.61
CA VAL A 199 29.42 -15.40 -11.03
C VAL A 199 30.86 -15.82 -11.34
N ASN A 200 31.79 -15.62 -10.41
CA ASN A 200 33.17 -16.07 -10.59
C ASN A 200 33.32 -17.58 -10.44
N GLU A 201 32.56 -18.23 -9.56
CA GLU A 201 32.49 -19.70 -9.46
C GLU A 201 31.83 -20.31 -10.71
N LEU A 202 30.79 -19.68 -11.24
CA LEU A 202 30.11 -20.10 -12.47
C LEU A 202 31.03 -19.93 -13.69
N LYS A 203 31.76 -18.83 -13.77
CA LYS A 203 32.82 -18.65 -14.78
C LYS A 203 33.92 -19.71 -14.65
N LYS A 204 34.33 -20.07 -13.43
CA LYS A 204 35.32 -21.14 -13.21
C LYS A 204 34.78 -22.50 -13.63
N MET A 205 33.54 -22.86 -13.27
CA MET A 205 32.92 -24.12 -13.69
C MET A 205 32.75 -24.18 -15.20
N PHE A 206 32.32 -23.09 -15.83
CA PHE A 206 32.18 -23.01 -17.29
C PHE A 206 33.54 -23.12 -17.99
N PHE A 207 34.57 -22.53 -17.40
CA PHE A 207 35.94 -22.62 -17.90
C PHE A 207 36.54 -24.03 -17.72
N ASP A 208 36.27 -24.71 -16.59
CA ASP A 208 36.65 -26.11 -16.36
C ASP A 208 35.96 -27.06 -17.35
N LEU A 209 34.70 -26.77 -17.69
CA LEU A 209 33.93 -27.53 -18.68
C LEU A 209 34.46 -27.34 -20.11
N LEU A 210 34.94 -26.13 -20.44
CA LEU A 210 35.54 -25.81 -21.73
C LEU A 210 36.99 -26.34 -21.86
N GLN A 211 37.73 -26.45 -20.76
CA GLN A 211 39.12 -26.92 -20.78
C GLN A 211 39.26 -28.44 -20.70
N THR A 212 38.19 -29.18 -20.42
CA THR A 212 38.25 -30.65 -20.32
C THR A 212 37.43 -31.33 -21.43
N PRO A 213 37.96 -31.46 -22.66
CA PRO A 213 37.32 -32.30 -23.66
C PRO A 213 37.57 -33.79 -23.32
N GLY A 214 36.64 -34.35 -22.55
CA GLY A 214 36.36 -35.77 -22.50
C GLY A 214 37.13 -36.62 -21.47
N VAL A 215 36.59 -36.75 -20.24
CA VAL A 215 36.64 -37.97 -19.40
C VAL A 215 35.45 -37.94 -18.41
N PRO A 216 34.71 -39.04 -18.15
CA PRO A 216 33.59 -39.05 -17.22
C PRO A 216 34.00 -39.35 -15.75
N GLN A 217 33.17 -38.86 -14.81
CA GLN A 217 33.10 -39.14 -13.35
C GLN A 217 34.02 -38.38 -12.38
N ARG A 218 33.43 -37.51 -11.55
CA ARG A 218 33.03 -37.78 -10.14
C ARG A 218 32.48 -36.51 -9.49
N ALA A 219 31.29 -36.60 -8.88
CA ALA A 219 30.77 -35.55 -8.01
C ALA A 219 31.52 -35.56 -6.65
N PRO A 220 31.94 -34.41 -6.10
CA PRO A 220 32.33 -34.34 -4.70
C PRO A 220 31.08 -34.17 -3.83
N VAL A 221 30.85 -35.16 -2.98
CA VAL A 221 29.94 -35.08 -1.84
C VAL A 221 30.53 -34.08 -0.85
N PHE A 222 29.79 -33.01 -0.52
CA PHE A 222 30.11 -32.18 0.64
C PHE A 222 29.81 -32.98 1.92
N ALA A 223 30.87 -33.38 2.61
CA ALA A 223 30.81 -33.87 3.97
C ALA A 223 30.57 -32.68 4.92
N SER A 224 29.46 -32.68 5.64
CA SER A 224 29.30 -31.86 6.84
C SER A 224 29.71 -32.72 8.03
N ASP A 225 30.86 -32.39 8.61
CA ASP A 225 31.32 -32.85 9.92
C ASP A 225 30.70 -31.97 11.03
N ASN A 226 30.72 -32.49 12.26
CA ASN A 226 30.12 -32.05 13.53
C ASN A 226 28.61 -32.27 13.70
N GLY A 227 28.13 -33.08 14.64
CA GLY A 227 28.76 -33.65 15.83
C GLY A 227 27.81 -33.49 17.02
N GLY A 228 27.13 -34.57 17.42
CA GLY A 228 26.16 -34.56 18.53
C GLY A 228 25.55 -35.94 18.77
N ILE A 229 26.32 -36.81 19.42
CA ILE A 229 26.00 -38.21 19.76
C ILE A 229 25.06 -38.27 20.97
N LYS A 230 23.99 -39.08 20.91
CA LYS A 230 23.69 -40.09 21.94
C LYS A 230 22.70 -41.17 21.48
N GLU A 231 23.21 -42.38 21.30
CA GLU A 231 22.46 -43.65 21.28
C GLU A 231 21.88 -43.96 22.67
N MET A 232 20.71 -44.61 22.73
CA MET A 232 20.57 -45.96 23.32
C MET A 232 19.17 -46.57 23.05
N SER A 233 19.14 -47.48 22.06
CA SER A 233 18.58 -48.84 22.03
C SER A 233 17.18 -49.24 22.59
N LEU A 234 16.37 -49.78 21.65
CA LEU A 234 15.60 -51.05 21.64
C LEU A 234 14.35 -51.16 22.58
N THR A 235 13.14 -51.57 22.18
CA THR A 235 12.64 -52.56 21.20
C THR A 235 11.16 -52.28 20.84
N GLY A 236 10.69 -52.65 19.63
CA GLY A 236 9.26 -52.82 19.34
C GLY A 236 8.87 -52.81 17.85
N ASN A 237 8.79 -53.99 17.24
CA ASN A 237 8.40 -54.33 15.86
C ASN A 237 7.30 -53.48 15.19
N SER A 238 7.49 -53.11 13.90
CA SER A 238 6.81 -53.71 12.72
C SER A 238 7.11 -52.97 11.38
N ALA A 239 7.81 -53.67 10.47
CA ALA A 239 7.89 -53.70 8.98
C ALA A 239 7.55 -52.49 8.06
N PRO A 240 8.07 -52.45 6.79
CA PRO A 240 9.40 -52.82 6.30
C PRO A 240 10.06 -51.75 5.40
N ALA A 241 11.33 -52.00 5.06
CA ALA A 241 12.33 -51.09 4.54
C ALA A 241 12.52 -51.11 3.00
N PHE A 242 13.31 -50.11 2.57
CA PHE A 242 13.90 -49.91 1.25
C PHE A 242 14.98 -50.93 0.85
N ALA A 243 15.25 -50.94 -0.47
CA ALA A 243 16.56 -51.00 -1.15
C ALA A 243 16.99 -52.31 -1.84
N SER A 244 17.16 -52.24 -3.17
CA SER A 244 18.34 -52.78 -3.86
C SER A 244 18.53 -52.13 -5.23
N ASN A 245 19.64 -51.43 -5.40
CA ASN A 245 20.20 -50.95 -6.65
C ASN A 245 20.80 -52.11 -7.47
N SER A 246 20.47 -52.20 -8.76
CA SER A 246 21.31 -52.80 -9.81
C SER A 246 20.86 -52.28 -11.19
N PRO A 247 21.77 -51.90 -12.10
CA PRO A 247 21.40 -51.31 -13.38
C PRO A 247 21.01 -52.38 -14.39
N VAL A 248 19.92 -52.16 -15.13
CA VAL A 248 19.59 -52.92 -16.34
C VAL A 248 20.03 -52.08 -17.54
N ILE A 249 21.08 -52.55 -18.22
CA ILE A 249 21.45 -52.11 -19.57
C ILE A 249 20.72 -53.03 -20.54
N LEU A 250 20.15 -52.49 -21.64
CA LEU A 250 19.94 -53.06 -23.00
C LEU A 250 18.83 -52.21 -23.66
N HIS A 251 18.86 -51.76 -24.93
CA HIS A 251 19.68 -52.08 -26.09
C HIS A 251 19.59 -50.89 -27.07
N LYS A 252 20.68 -50.56 -27.76
CA LYS A 252 20.70 -49.67 -28.93
C LYS A 252 19.92 -50.31 -30.08
N GLY A 253 18.94 -49.60 -30.63
CA GLY A 253 18.32 -49.85 -31.93
C GLY A 253 18.21 -48.51 -32.66
N ASN A 254 18.79 -48.44 -33.86
CA ASN A 254 18.90 -47.27 -34.71
C ASN A 254 17.56 -46.55 -34.94
N ASP A 255 17.53 -45.24 -34.71
CA ASP A 255 16.98 -44.34 -35.73
C ASP A 255 17.64 -42.94 -35.63
N GLU A 256 17.94 -42.39 -36.79
CA GLU A 256 18.69 -41.16 -36.97
C GLU A 256 17.82 -39.92 -36.74
N GLY A 257 18.38 -38.92 -36.04
CA GLY A 257 18.01 -37.52 -36.20
C GLY A 257 16.84 -36.96 -35.37
N ALA A 258 17.16 -36.34 -34.23
CA ALA A 258 16.57 -35.07 -33.79
C ALA A 258 17.23 -34.62 -32.47
N ILE A 259 18.10 -33.61 -32.53
CA ILE A 259 18.63 -32.93 -31.35
C ILE A 259 17.50 -32.03 -30.82
N HIS A 260 16.98 -32.29 -29.62
CA HIS A 260 16.06 -31.37 -28.94
C HIS A 260 16.85 -30.16 -28.43
N HIS A 261 16.67 -29.02 -29.09
CA HIS A 261 17.15 -27.69 -28.71
C HIS A 261 16.52 -27.29 -27.37
N HIS A 262 17.31 -26.98 -26.35
CA HIS A 262 16.81 -26.37 -25.11
C HIS A 262 16.77 -24.85 -25.34
N GLU A 263 15.56 -24.29 -25.36
CA GLU A 263 15.32 -22.86 -25.53
C GLU A 263 14.97 -22.29 -24.15
N ASP A 264 15.92 -21.58 -23.53
CA ASP A 264 15.69 -20.89 -22.26
C ASP A 264 14.86 -19.63 -22.52
N VAL A 265 13.58 -19.66 -22.14
CA VAL A 265 12.68 -18.51 -22.26
C VAL A 265 12.85 -17.64 -21.00
N GLU A 266 13.49 -16.49 -21.13
CA GLU A 266 13.54 -15.47 -20.07
C GLU A 266 12.12 -15.02 -19.71
N GLU A 267 11.67 -15.31 -18.48
CA GLU A 267 10.40 -14.79 -17.95
C GLU A 267 10.51 -13.27 -17.76
N SER A 268 9.74 -12.48 -18.51
CA SER A 268 9.62 -11.06 -18.26
C SER A 268 8.97 -10.81 -16.89
N LEU A 269 9.62 -10.02 -16.03
CA LEU A 269 9.11 -9.60 -14.70
C LEU A 269 7.96 -8.59 -14.78
N SER A 270 7.32 -8.44 -15.95
CA SER A 270 6.24 -7.51 -16.19
C SER A 270 4.95 -8.06 -15.59
N ILE A 271 4.34 -7.27 -14.69
CA ILE A 271 3.06 -7.61 -14.05
C ILE A 271 1.95 -7.77 -15.10
N VAL A 272 2.00 -7.00 -16.19
CA VAL A 272 1.03 -7.07 -17.29
C VAL A 272 1.16 -8.39 -18.06
N ASP A 273 2.39 -8.81 -18.33
CA ASP A 273 2.65 -10.06 -19.07
C ASP A 273 2.27 -11.28 -18.22
N LYS A 274 2.57 -11.23 -16.91
CA LYS A 274 2.16 -12.27 -15.96
C LYS A 274 0.66 -12.33 -15.76
N GLU A 275 -0.03 -11.19 -15.74
CA GLU A 275 -1.50 -11.16 -15.72
C GLU A 275 -2.08 -11.85 -16.97
N LYS A 276 -1.54 -11.52 -18.15
CA LYS A 276 -1.94 -12.13 -19.42
C LYS A 276 -1.73 -13.65 -19.42
N GLU A 277 -0.56 -14.10 -18.97
CA GLU A 277 -0.20 -15.52 -18.87
C GLU A 277 -1.15 -16.28 -17.94
N LEU A 278 -1.44 -15.73 -16.75
CA LEU A 278 -2.35 -16.33 -15.78
C LEU A 278 -3.78 -16.43 -16.33
N ILE A 279 -4.26 -15.40 -17.03
CA ILE A 279 -5.58 -15.42 -17.68
C ILE A 279 -5.66 -16.54 -18.72
N ILE A 280 -4.64 -16.69 -19.58
CA ILE A 280 -4.59 -17.77 -20.58
C ILE A 280 -4.55 -19.14 -19.90
N LYS A 281 -3.75 -19.29 -18.84
CA LYS A 281 -3.62 -20.55 -18.10
C LYS A 281 -4.93 -20.96 -17.43
N ALA A 282 -5.66 -20.01 -16.84
CA ALA A 282 -6.97 -20.24 -16.25
C ALA A 282 -8.02 -20.64 -17.29
N LEU A 283 -8.06 -19.97 -18.46
CA LEU A 283 -8.96 -20.34 -19.55
C LEU A 283 -8.69 -21.74 -20.11
N LYS A 284 -7.42 -22.10 -20.31
CA LYS A 284 -7.03 -23.46 -20.73
C LYS A 284 -7.42 -24.52 -19.71
N LYS A 285 -7.15 -24.27 -18.42
CA LYS A 285 -7.52 -25.17 -17.31
C LYS A 285 -9.02 -25.44 -17.26
N HIS A 286 -9.85 -24.42 -17.50
CA HIS A 286 -11.31 -24.54 -17.47
C HIS A 286 -11.96 -24.78 -18.84
N ARG A 287 -11.16 -25.08 -19.89
CA ARG A 287 -11.59 -25.37 -21.27
C ARG A 287 -12.48 -24.27 -21.87
N GLY A 288 -12.06 -23.01 -21.74
CA GLY A 288 -12.76 -21.85 -22.28
C GLY A 288 -14.03 -21.43 -21.49
N ARG A 289 -14.36 -22.11 -20.38
CA ARG A 289 -15.47 -21.70 -19.51
C ARG A 289 -15.11 -20.43 -18.72
N ARG A 290 -15.50 -19.28 -19.28
CA ARG A 290 -15.17 -17.93 -18.76
C ARG A 290 -15.63 -17.70 -17.31
N ARG A 291 -16.79 -18.23 -16.92
CA ARG A 291 -17.29 -18.15 -15.54
C ARG A 291 -16.34 -18.83 -14.55
N ASP A 292 -15.97 -20.08 -14.81
CA ASP A 292 -15.11 -20.86 -13.92
C ASP A 292 -13.68 -20.28 -13.88
N ALA A 293 -13.17 -19.82 -15.02
CA ALA A 293 -11.87 -19.15 -15.09
C ALA A 293 -11.85 -17.82 -14.31
N SER A 294 -12.93 -17.04 -14.36
CA SER A 294 -13.03 -15.79 -13.58
C SER A 294 -13.06 -16.04 -12.07
N LEU A 295 -13.71 -17.13 -11.64
CA LEU A 295 -13.73 -17.57 -10.24
C LEU A 295 -12.35 -18.03 -9.76
N ASP A 296 -11.61 -18.82 -10.57
CA ASP A 296 -10.25 -19.28 -10.25
C ASP A 296 -9.26 -18.10 -10.14
N LEU A 297 -9.47 -17.05 -10.93
CA LEU A 297 -8.67 -15.82 -10.91
C LEU A 297 -9.12 -14.81 -9.84
N GLY A 298 -10.24 -15.05 -9.14
CA GLY A 298 -10.78 -14.13 -8.12
C GLY A 298 -11.29 -12.80 -8.67
N ILE A 299 -11.64 -12.73 -9.96
CA ILE A 299 -12.15 -11.51 -10.62
C ILE A 299 -13.59 -11.70 -11.11
N SER A 300 -14.33 -10.61 -11.32
CA SER A 300 -15.67 -10.70 -11.89
C SER A 300 -15.62 -11.09 -13.38
N GLU A 301 -16.63 -11.81 -13.87
CA GLU A 301 -16.76 -12.19 -15.29
C GLU A 301 -16.59 -10.97 -16.21
N ARG A 302 -17.19 -9.82 -15.85
CA ARG A 302 -17.07 -8.56 -16.61
C ARG A 302 -15.62 -8.06 -16.69
N THR A 303 -14.83 -8.23 -15.63
CA THR A 303 -13.43 -7.84 -15.60
C THR A 303 -12.60 -8.75 -16.49
N LEU A 304 -12.86 -10.06 -16.44
CA LEU A 304 -12.24 -11.03 -17.35
C LEU A 304 -12.55 -10.69 -18.81
N TYR A 305 -13.81 -10.39 -19.15
CA TYR A 305 -14.20 -9.94 -20.49
C TYR A 305 -13.45 -8.69 -20.95
N ARG A 306 -13.32 -7.68 -20.07
CA ARG A 306 -12.56 -6.46 -20.40
C ARG A 306 -11.09 -6.77 -20.66
N LYS A 307 -10.48 -7.63 -19.86
CA LYS A 307 -9.08 -8.03 -19.97
C LYS A 307 -8.81 -8.89 -21.21
N LEU A 308 -9.74 -9.75 -21.60
CA LEU A 308 -9.64 -10.52 -22.84
C LEU A 308 -9.65 -9.62 -24.07
N LYS A 309 -10.47 -8.57 -24.05
CA LYS A 309 -10.49 -7.54 -25.10
C LYS A 309 -9.25 -6.64 -25.08
N GLU A 310 -8.75 -6.30 -23.90
CA GLU A 310 -7.55 -5.47 -23.72
C GLU A 310 -6.28 -6.17 -24.23
N TYR A 311 -6.25 -7.50 -24.16
CA TYR A 311 -5.10 -8.31 -24.58
C TYR A 311 -5.27 -9.00 -25.95
N ASP A 312 -6.37 -8.71 -26.67
CA ASP A 312 -6.75 -9.31 -27.96
C ASP A 312 -6.76 -10.86 -27.94
N ILE A 313 -7.37 -11.47 -26.92
CA ILE A 313 -7.40 -12.93 -26.69
C ILE A 313 -8.84 -13.49 -26.68
N GLU A 314 -9.71 -12.96 -27.54
CA GLU A 314 -11.14 -13.29 -27.47
C GLU A 314 -11.48 -14.74 -27.88
N ASP A 315 -10.59 -15.41 -28.62
CA ASP A 315 -10.83 -16.69 -29.33
C ASP A 315 -10.06 -17.93 -28.78
N LEU A 316 -9.87 -18.04 -27.47
CA LEU A 316 -9.14 -19.15 -26.80
C LEU A 316 -10.01 -20.05 -25.90
#